data_AF-A0A2J8ACK0-F1
#
_entry.id   AF-A0A2J8ACK0-F1
#
_cell.length_a   1.000
_cell.length_b   1.000
_cell.length_c   1.000
_cell.angle_alpha   90.00
_cell.angle_beta   90.00
_cell.angle_gamma   90.00
#
_symmetry.space_group_name_H-M   'P 1'
#
loop_
_entity.id
_entity.type
_entity.pdbx_description
1 polymer ?
#
loop_
_entity_poly.entity_id
_entity_poly.type
_entity_poly.pdbx_seq_one_letter_code
_entity_poly.pdbx_strand_id
1 'polypeptide(L)'
;LRNNLSKLQEGGVTVLFRNGTPVFRVLPSAPQAGKRVTVQYNRKSGPFGKFDITDDNKISMLFGFNGWTAGGKLDMARVPTPASTAAMAPAAAQVSAATVPVPKDAYKMDFVFSDVPGGDGTYDNRGGFDYHLPVEGSPVQEQRLYVCHIAVEMAPIAKVGGLGDVVTALGRAVKEQGHVVEVILPRYDFFLQSSSLRDQMRYETEFDWGGTRIFVSTAIVENLRVFFIEPRNGFFATPTVYGSSSQRRLPAARGDRNNPPARAAGGWAALDGRAAVASPAGCCCPHAAGAFSADICFPKD
;
A
#
# COMPACT_ATOMS: atom_id res chain seq x y z
N LEU A 1 -1.80 8.96 33.58
CA LEU A 1 -2.12 10.27 32.95
C LEU A 1 -3.06 10.02 31.77
N ARG A 2 -4.38 10.01 32.02
CA ARG A 2 -5.40 9.90 30.96
C ARG A 2 -5.64 11.31 30.42
N ASN A 3 -5.01 11.66 29.30
CA ASN A 3 -5.26 12.94 28.63
C ASN A 3 -6.70 12.92 28.07
N ASN A 4 -7.62 13.49 28.85
CA ASN A 4 -9.08 13.48 28.63
C ASN A 4 -9.47 14.41 27.47
N LEU A 5 -9.06 14.10 26.24
CA LEU A 5 -9.69 14.71 25.05
C LEU A 5 -11.19 14.37 24.95
N SER A 6 -11.66 13.36 25.69
CA SER A 6 -13.07 12.96 25.77
C SER A 6 -14.00 14.06 26.26
N LYS A 7 -13.48 15.07 26.94
CA LYS A 7 -14.26 16.18 27.50
C LYS A 7 -14.20 17.47 26.67
N LEU A 8 -13.50 17.49 25.53
CA LEU A 8 -13.20 18.74 24.80
C LEU A 8 -14.23 19.16 23.75
N GLN A 9 -15.24 18.34 23.42
CA GLN A 9 -16.49 18.69 22.73
C GLN A 9 -17.29 17.40 22.51
N GLU A 10 -18.59 17.39 22.80
CA GLU A 10 -19.49 16.24 22.55
C GLU A 10 -19.58 15.93 21.05
N GLY A 11 -19.63 14.64 20.68
CA GLY A 11 -19.77 14.19 19.28
C GLY A 11 -18.47 13.96 18.48
N GLY A 12 -17.29 14.18 19.07
CA GLY A 12 -16.01 13.89 18.44
C GLY A 12 -15.46 12.50 18.77
N VAL A 13 -15.03 11.74 17.76
CA VAL A 13 -14.37 10.44 17.94
C VAL A 13 -12.85 10.59 17.92
N THR A 14 -12.17 9.90 18.85
CA THR A 14 -10.71 9.72 18.74
C THR A 14 -10.43 8.64 17.75
N VAL A 15 -9.73 9.01 16.67
CA VAL A 15 -9.44 8.08 15.58
C VAL A 15 -8.13 7.33 15.84
N LEU A 16 -7.18 7.95 16.54
CA LEU A 16 -5.87 7.33 16.78
C LEU A 16 -5.39 7.57 18.21
N PHE A 17 -4.81 6.53 18.81
CA PHE A 17 -4.08 6.58 20.07
C PHE A 17 -2.62 6.19 19.85
N ARG A 18 -1.71 6.85 20.57
CA ARG A 18 -0.29 6.47 20.67
C ARG A 18 0.03 6.34 22.16
N ASN A 19 0.45 5.15 22.59
CA ASN A 19 0.73 4.82 24.00
C ASN A 19 -0.43 5.19 24.95
N GLY A 20 -1.67 4.90 24.55
CA GLY A 20 -2.88 5.23 25.32
C GLY A 20 -3.25 6.72 25.34
N THR A 21 -2.49 7.58 24.65
CA THR A 21 -2.78 9.01 24.52
C THR A 21 -3.40 9.30 23.15
N PRO A 22 -4.54 9.99 23.08
CA PRO A 22 -5.19 10.28 21.81
C PRO A 22 -4.36 11.27 20.98
N VAL A 23 -4.22 10.98 19.68
CA VAL A 23 -3.41 11.75 18.72
C VAL A 23 -4.19 12.83 18.03
N PHE A 24 -5.30 12.46 17.39
CA PHE A 24 -6.22 13.42 16.82
C PHE A 24 -7.66 12.96 16.98
N ARG A 25 -8.57 13.93 16.92
CA ARG A 25 -10.02 13.78 16.94
C ARG A 25 -10.64 14.47 15.74
N VAL A 26 -11.80 13.98 15.35
CA VAL A 26 -12.55 14.49 14.20
C VAL A 26 -13.98 14.77 14.63
N LEU A 27 -14.51 15.91 14.17
CA LEU A 27 -15.88 16.35 14.41
C LEU A 27 -16.52 16.80 13.09
N PRO A 28 -17.66 16.24 12.67
CA PRO A 28 -18.35 15.09 13.27
C PRO A 28 -17.53 13.80 13.16
N SER A 29 -17.92 12.76 13.92
CA SER A 29 -17.25 11.46 13.93
C SER A 29 -17.16 10.77 12.55
N ALA A 30 -18.12 11.07 11.68
CA ALA A 30 -18.16 10.67 10.29
C ALA A 30 -18.18 11.93 9.41
N PRO A 31 -17.05 12.33 8.82
CA PRO A 31 -16.99 13.43 7.87
C PRO A 31 -17.96 13.17 6.71
N GLN A 32 -18.68 14.20 6.26
CA GLN A 32 -19.64 14.09 5.17
C GLN A 32 -19.23 14.98 4.00
N ALA A 33 -19.36 14.46 2.79
CA ALA A 33 -19.08 15.19 1.57
C ALA A 33 -19.96 16.45 1.47
N GLY A 34 -19.36 17.57 1.06
CA GLY A 34 -20.02 18.87 0.99
C GLY A 34 -20.28 19.57 2.33
N LYS A 35 -19.89 18.96 3.47
CA LYS A 35 -19.96 19.58 4.80
C LYS A 35 -18.59 20.04 5.28
N ARG A 36 -18.52 20.53 6.51
CA ARG A 36 -17.25 20.92 7.15
C ARG A 36 -16.86 19.88 8.19
N VAL A 37 -15.56 19.62 8.30
CA VAL A 37 -14.98 18.73 9.30
C VAL A 37 -13.95 19.49 10.12
N THR A 38 -13.98 19.32 11.43
CA THR A 38 -13.00 19.87 12.36
C THR A 38 -12.06 18.77 12.84
N VAL A 39 -10.78 18.94 12.58
CA VAL A 39 -9.71 18.06 13.06
C VAL A 39 -9.04 18.73 14.26
N GLN A 40 -8.99 18.02 15.38
CA GLN A 40 -8.28 18.44 16.59
C GLN A 40 -7.04 17.56 16.76
N TYR A 41 -5.87 18.16 16.90
CA TYR A 41 -4.59 17.47 17.03
C TYR A 41 -3.95 17.75 18.37
N ASN A 42 -3.51 16.69 19.05
CA ASN A 42 -2.82 16.75 20.34
C ASN A 42 -1.31 16.60 20.14
N ARG A 43 -0.58 17.72 20.12
CA ARG A 43 0.86 17.71 19.81
C ARG A 43 1.70 16.88 20.79
N LYS A 44 1.28 16.76 22.05
CA LYS A 44 2.01 15.98 23.07
C LYS A 44 2.03 14.48 22.80
N SER A 45 1.08 13.99 22.02
CA SER A 45 1.03 12.59 21.59
C SER A 45 1.89 12.31 20.34
N GLY A 46 2.30 13.37 19.65
CA GLY A 46 3.03 13.36 18.39
C GLY A 46 4.55 13.44 18.57
N PRO A 47 5.31 13.40 17.47
CA PRO A 47 6.74 13.73 17.48
C PRO A 47 6.99 15.15 18.00
N PHE A 48 6.01 16.04 17.83
CA PHE A 48 6.04 17.42 18.30
C PHE A 48 6.02 17.56 19.83
N GLY A 49 5.72 16.49 20.58
CA GLY A 49 5.71 16.53 22.04
C GLY A 49 7.09 16.76 22.66
N LYS A 50 8.16 16.47 21.90
CA LYS A 50 9.57 16.65 22.30
C LYS A 50 10.10 18.06 22.08
N PHE A 51 9.37 18.91 21.34
CA PHE A 51 9.78 20.25 21.00
C PHE A 51 8.96 21.30 21.75
N ASP A 52 9.63 22.35 22.20
CA ASP A 52 8.97 23.48 22.81
C ASP A 52 8.46 24.43 21.73
N ILE A 53 7.27 24.11 21.22
CA ILE A 53 6.50 24.98 20.34
C ILE A 53 5.88 26.04 21.26
N THR A 54 6.41 27.27 21.16
CA THR A 54 5.90 28.45 21.89
C THR A 54 4.43 28.68 21.57
N ASP A 55 3.72 29.42 22.44
CA ASP A 55 2.30 29.69 22.26
C ASP A 55 1.98 30.40 20.92
N ASP A 56 2.98 31.07 20.33
CA ASP A 56 2.93 31.75 19.04
C ASP A 56 3.18 30.83 17.83
N ASN A 57 3.83 29.68 18.03
CA ASN A 57 4.12 28.75 16.95
C ASN A 57 2.88 27.90 16.66
N LYS A 58 2.17 28.28 15.60
CA LYS A 58 1.00 27.56 15.11
C LYS A 58 1.42 26.26 14.44
N ILE A 59 0.75 25.18 14.81
CA ILE A 59 0.78 23.92 14.05
C ILE A 59 -0.03 24.15 12.78
N SER A 60 0.49 23.72 11.64
CA SER A 60 -0.27 23.72 10.39
C SER A 60 -0.81 22.34 10.09
N MET A 61 -1.97 22.28 9.46
CA MET A 61 -2.49 21.06 8.86
C MET A 61 -2.46 21.19 7.34
N LEU A 62 -1.77 20.26 6.70
CA LEU A 62 -1.87 20.05 5.26
C LEU A 62 -2.94 18.98 5.08
N PHE A 63 -3.91 19.25 4.24
CA PHE A 63 -5.02 18.34 3.98
C PHE A 63 -5.20 18.15 2.48
N GLY A 64 -5.67 16.97 2.12
CA GLY A 64 -6.00 16.55 0.77
C GLY A 64 -7.28 15.72 0.77
N PHE A 65 -7.78 15.46 -0.43
CA PHE A 65 -8.90 14.58 -0.67
C PHE A 65 -8.57 13.61 -1.79
N ASN A 66 -9.13 12.40 -1.68
CA ASN A 66 -9.07 11.36 -2.71
C ASN A 66 -7.63 11.02 -3.16
N GLY A 67 -6.66 11.00 -2.23
CA GLY A 67 -5.25 10.77 -2.54
C GLY A 67 -4.51 12.04 -2.93
N TRP A 68 -4.74 13.13 -2.19
CA TRP A 68 -4.12 14.44 -2.41
C TRP A 68 -4.40 15.10 -3.78
N THR A 69 -5.46 14.70 -4.49
CA THR A 69 -5.82 15.28 -5.81
C THR A 69 -6.31 16.72 -5.71
N ALA A 70 -6.92 17.07 -4.58
CA ALA A 70 -7.30 18.42 -4.21
C ALA A 70 -6.93 18.62 -2.74
N GLY A 71 -6.45 19.81 -2.36
CA GLY A 71 -5.98 20.02 -1.00
C GLY A 71 -5.58 21.45 -0.72
N GLY A 72 -5.05 21.66 0.48
CA GLY A 72 -4.59 22.95 0.94
C GLY A 72 -3.83 22.84 2.25
N LYS A 73 -3.46 24.02 2.76
CA LYS A 73 -2.78 24.16 4.05
C LYS A 73 -3.54 25.19 4.88
N LEU A 74 -3.61 24.97 6.19
CA LEU A 74 -4.17 25.95 7.11
C LEU A 74 -3.43 25.88 8.45
N ASP A 75 -3.28 27.03 9.10
CA ASP A 75 -2.79 27.10 10.46
C ASP A 75 -3.91 26.71 11.44
N MET A 76 -3.60 25.81 12.37
CA MET A 76 -4.54 25.35 13.39
C MET A 76 -4.62 26.36 14.54
N ALA A 77 -5.84 26.60 15.04
CA ALA A 77 -6.08 27.45 16.19
C ALA A 77 -6.05 26.65 17.50
N ARG A 78 -5.45 27.18 18.56
CA ARG A 78 -5.41 26.49 19.86
C ARG A 78 -6.82 26.36 20.44
N VAL A 79 -7.15 25.16 20.91
CA VAL A 79 -8.42 24.90 21.61
C VAL A 79 -8.28 25.34 23.08
N PRO A 80 -9.09 26.28 23.56
CA PRO A 80 -9.06 26.69 24.97
C PRO A 80 -9.43 25.53 25.89
N THR A 81 -8.67 25.33 26.97
CA THR A 81 -9.02 24.33 28.00
C THR A 81 -10.17 24.86 28.87
N PRO A 82 -11.23 24.08 29.13
CA PRO A 82 -12.32 24.51 30.02
C PRO A 82 -11.81 24.82 31.43
N ALA A 83 -12.24 25.97 31.97
CA ALA A 83 -11.78 26.51 33.26
C ALA A 83 -11.99 25.56 34.46
N SER A 84 -12.99 24.67 34.43
CA SER A 84 -13.31 23.76 35.54
C SER A 84 -12.35 22.57 35.70
N THR A 85 -11.45 22.35 34.73
CA THR A 85 -10.44 21.27 34.76
C THR A 85 -9.02 21.75 35.09
N ALA A 86 -8.83 23.06 35.30
CA ALA A 86 -7.52 23.68 35.52
C ALA A 86 -6.80 23.18 36.79
N ALA A 87 -7.53 22.71 37.80
CA ALA A 87 -6.95 22.31 39.09
C ALA A 87 -6.42 20.87 39.15
N MET A 88 -6.65 20.01 38.14
CA MET A 88 -6.28 18.58 38.20
C MET A 88 -5.70 17.95 36.93
N ALA A 89 -5.30 18.74 35.92
CA ALA A 89 -4.78 18.17 34.67
C ALA A 89 -3.36 18.66 34.33
N PRO A 90 -2.31 17.85 34.59
CA PRO A 90 -1.08 17.99 33.83
C PRO A 90 -1.38 17.50 32.40
N ALA A 91 -1.03 18.30 31.38
CA ALA A 91 -1.01 17.93 29.96
C ALA A 91 -2.32 18.01 29.12
N ALA A 92 -3.41 18.61 29.60
CA ALA A 92 -4.66 18.77 28.83
C ALA A 92 -4.76 20.00 27.89
N ALA A 93 -3.68 20.78 27.71
CA ALA A 93 -3.74 22.14 27.15
C ALA A 93 -2.86 22.42 25.91
N GLN A 94 -2.63 21.45 25.02
CA GLN A 94 -1.89 21.67 23.76
C GLN A 94 -2.57 21.03 22.55
N VAL A 95 -3.88 21.22 22.48
CA VAL A 95 -4.71 20.78 21.36
C VAL A 95 -4.90 21.93 20.40
N SER A 96 -4.70 21.69 19.12
CA SER A 96 -4.98 22.66 18.05
C SER A 96 -6.07 22.12 17.15
N ALA A 97 -6.94 22.98 16.65
CA ALA A 97 -8.09 22.64 15.83
C ALA A 97 -8.08 23.38 14.49
N ALA A 98 -8.59 22.70 13.48
CA ALA A 98 -8.70 23.19 12.12
C ALA A 98 -10.04 22.75 11.52
N THR A 99 -10.77 23.66 10.87
CA THR A 99 -12.01 23.30 10.17
C THR A 99 -11.82 23.38 8.67
N VAL A 100 -12.02 22.25 8.00
CA VAL A 100 -11.82 22.08 6.55
C VAL A 100 -13.19 21.91 5.86
N PRO A 101 -13.45 22.62 4.75
CA PRO A 101 -14.57 22.29 3.88
C PRO A 101 -14.27 21.00 3.09
N VAL A 102 -15.14 20.01 3.19
CA VAL A 102 -15.02 18.74 2.48
C VAL A 102 -15.72 18.88 1.11
N PRO A 103 -15.03 18.64 -0.02
CA PRO A 103 -15.65 18.62 -1.34
C PRO A 103 -16.83 17.65 -1.44
N LYS A 104 -17.75 17.90 -2.38
CA LYS A 104 -18.94 17.04 -2.57
C LYS A 104 -18.60 15.66 -3.14
N ASP A 105 -17.46 15.54 -3.80
CA ASP A 105 -16.92 14.35 -4.46
C ASP A 105 -15.81 13.67 -3.64
N ALA A 106 -15.55 14.14 -2.42
CA ALA A 106 -14.56 13.54 -1.54
C ALA A 106 -15.11 12.27 -0.88
N TYR A 107 -14.48 11.12 -1.15
CA TYR A 107 -14.73 9.84 -0.46
C TYR A 107 -13.66 9.54 0.61
N LYS A 108 -12.52 10.25 0.56
CA LYS A 108 -11.42 10.11 1.50
C LYS A 108 -10.80 11.48 1.77
N MET A 109 -10.45 11.74 3.02
CA MET A 109 -9.66 12.90 3.44
C MET A 109 -8.29 12.43 3.92
N ASP A 110 -7.25 13.04 3.38
CA ASP A 110 -5.85 12.80 3.72
C ASP A 110 -5.31 14.02 4.47
N PHE A 111 -4.47 13.86 5.49
CA PHE A 111 -3.83 15.00 6.14
C PHE A 111 -2.56 14.64 6.89
N VAL A 112 -1.72 15.64 7.07
CA VAL A 112 -0.53 15.62 7.91
C VAL A 112 -0.43 16.90 8.71
N PHE A 113 0.26 16.85 9.84
CA PHE A 113 0.52 18.03 10.66
C PHE A 113 1.95 18.50 10.48
N SER A 114 2.16 19.81 10.49
CA SER A 114 3.48 20.43 10.43
C SER A 114 3.70 21.32 11.66
N ASP A 115 4.94 21.38 12.13
CA ASP A 115 5.34 22.15 13.30
C ASP A 115 5.51 23.65 13.04
N VAL A 116 5.45 24.10 11.79
CA VAL A 116 5.58 25.51 11.41
C VAL A 116 4.30 26.06 10.76
N PRO A 117 4.03 27.38 10.89
CA PRO A 117 3.01 28.07 10.11
C PRO A 117 3.24 27.92 8.60
N GLY A 118 2.17 27.78 7.83
CA GLY A 118 2.26 27.55 6.37
C GLY A 118 2.72 26.13 5.96
N GLY A 119 3.22 25.33 6.91
CA GLY A 119 3.35 23.88 6.75
C GLY A 119 4.56 23.39 5.96
N ASP A 120 5.65 24.14 5.88
CA ASP A 120 6.90 23.74 5.19
C ASP A 120 7.97 23.17 6.14
N GLY A 121 7.54 22.67 7.30
CA GLY A 121 8.43 22.21 8.38
C GLY A 121 8.54 20.69 8.48
N THR A 122 8.78 20.22 9.70
CA THR A 122 8.77 18.80 10.03
C THR A 122 7.33 18.30 10.11
N TYR A 123 7.08 17.10 9.59
CA TYR A 123 5.74 16.52 9.58
C TYR A 123 5.53 15.45 10.65
N ASP A 124 4.34 15.44 11.24
CA ASP A 124 3.73 14.23 11.79
C ASP A 124 2.85 13.63 10.70
N ASN A 125 3.43 12.72 9.92
CA ASN A 125 2.79 12.01 8.81
C ASN A 125 2.73 10.50 9.07
N ARG A 126 2.68 10.09 10.34
CA ARG A 126 2.65 8.67 10.74
C ARG A 126 3.82 7.84 10.17
N GLY A 127 4.98 8.44 9.92
CA GLY A 127 6.13 7.74 9.34
C GLY A 127 5.98 7.46 7.85
N GLY A 128 5.30 8.35 7.12
CA GLY A 128 5.09 8.25 5.66
C GLY A 128 3.77 7.59 5.24
N PHE A 129 2.91 7.21 6.20
CA PHE A 129 1.61 6.61 5.92
C PHE A 129 0.46 7.62 5.92
N ASP A 130 0.75 8.89 6.20
CA ASP A 130 -0.23 9.96 6.39
C ASP A 130 -1.37 9.59 7.36
N TYR A 131 -2.32 10.51 7.53
CA TYR A 131 -3.57 10.21 8.19
C TYR A 131 -4.69 10.22 7.17
N HIS A 132 -5.54 9.20 7.24
CA HIS A 132 -6.67 9.02 6.34
C HIS A 132 -7.97 8.90 7.12
N LEU A 133 -9.02 9.51 6.58
CA LEU A 133 -10.38 9.41 7.09
C LEU A 133 -11.34 9.09 5.94
N PRO A 134 -12.23 8.10 6.08
CA PRO A 134 -13.32 7.93 5.14
C PRO A 134 -14.28 9.13 5.22
N VAL A 135 -14.82 9.52 4.08
CA VAL A 135 -15.85 10.55 3.96
C VAL A 135 -17.13 9.90 3.44
N GLU A 136 -18.23 10.12 4.15
CA GLU A 136 -19.54 9.58 3.81
C GLU A 136 -20.31 10.49 2.85
N GLY A 137 -21.24 9.91 2.07
CA GLY A 137 -22.16 10.67 1.22
C GLY A 137 -21.55 11.21 -0.07
N SER A 138 -20.32 10.82 -0.42
CA SER A 138 -19.75 11.08 -1.73
C SER A 138 -20.54 10.35 -2.83
N PRO A 139 -20.89 11.00 -3.95
CA PRO A 139 -21.41 10.33 -5.14
C PRO A 139 -20.30 9.60 -5.91
N VAL A 140 -19.03 9.93 -5.65
CA VAL A 140 -17.85 9.30 -6.24
C VAL A 140 -17.32 8.26 -5.26
N GLN A 141 -17.06 7.05 -5.74
CA GLN A 141 -16.44 5.98 -4.95
C GLN A 141 -14.94 5.90 -5.21
N GLU A 142 -14.21 5.33 -4.25
CA GLU A 142 -12.80 5.02 -4.45
C GLU A 142 -12.62 4.09 -5.65
N GLN A 143 -11.72 4.46 -6.55
CA GLN A 143 -11.49 3.68 -7.77
C GLN A 143 -10.92 2.32 -7.44
N ARG A 144 -11.49 1.30 -8.07
CA ARG A 144 -11.03 -0.07 -7.90
C ARG A 144 -9.67 -0.24 -8.57
N LEU A 145 -8.62 -0.45 -7.79
CA LEU A 145 -7.30 -0.82 -8.31
C LEU A 145 -7.31 -2.21 -8.96
N TYR A 146 -6.50 -2.35 -10.01
CA TYR A 146 -6.03 -3.63 -10.52
C TYR A 146 -4.58 -3.83 -10.04
N VAL A 147 -4.37 -4.85 -9.23
CA VAL A 147 -3.08 -5.18 -8.62
C VAL A 147 -2.58 -6.48 -9.21
N CYS A 148 -1.40 -6.44 -9.82
CA CYS A 148 -0.71 -7.61 -10.34
C CYS A 148 0.50 -7.91 -9.46
N HIS A 149 0.47 -9.05 -8.77
CA HIS A 149 1.63 -9.58 -8.06
C HIS A 149 2.47 -10.41 -9.04
N ILE A 150 3.72 -10.03 -9.23
CA ILE A 150 4.68 -10.78 -10.04
C ILE A 150 5.68 -11.40 -9.08
N ALA A 151 5.67 -12.73 -8.94
CA ALA A 151 6.46 -13.41 -7.93
C ALA A 151 7.03 -14.75 -8.41
N VAL A 152 7.99 -15.29 -7.66
CA VAL A 152 8.53 -16.67 -7.83
C VAL A 152 7.91 -17.66 -6.85
N GLU A 153 7.24 -17.18 -5.80
CA GLU A 153 6.62 -17.98 -4.75
C GLU A 153 5.16 -17.58 -4.53
N MET A 154 4.30 -18.56 -4.27
CA MET A 154 2.93 -18.38 -3.82
C MET A 154 2.49 -19.61 -3.01
N ALA A 155 1.98 -19.40 -1.81
CA ALA A 155 1.39 -20.47 -1.02
C ALA A 155 0.00 -20.87 -1.58
N PRO A 156 -0.37 -22.15 -1.50
CA PRO A 156 0.44 -23.30 -1.07
C PRO A 156 1.27 -23.92 -2.22
N ILE A 157 1.16 -23.41 -3.44
CA ILE A 157 1.58 -24.14 -4.66
C ILE A 157 3.09 -24.08 -4.95
N ALA A 158 3.75 -22.97 -4.67
CA ALA A 158 5.19 -22.73 -4.85
C ALA A 158 5.71 -22.02 -3.60
N LYS A 159 5.90 -22.76 -2.52
CA LYS A 159 6.32 -22.21 -1.23
C LYS A 159 7.66 -22.79 -0.80
N VAL A 160 8.63 -21.92 -0.57
CA VAL A 160 9.94 -22.29 0.01
C VAL A 160 10.22 -21.50 1.29
N GLY A 161 9.77 -20.25 1.36
CA GLY A 161 9.92 -19.39 2.52
C GLY A 161 8.67 -18.57 2.82
N GLY A 162 8.87 -17.41 3.46
CA GLY A 162 7.79 -16.50 3.84
C GLY A 162 7.18 -15.72 2.68
N LEU A 163 7.90 -15.56 1.56
CA LEU A 163 7.43 -14.79 0.40
C LEU A 163 6.10 -15.33 -0.14
N GLY A 164 5.98 -16.66 -0.29
CA GLY A 164 4.75 -17.26 -0.78
C GLY A 164 3.52 -17.01 0.11
N ASP A 165 3.71 -16.91 1.44
CA ASP A 165 2.61 -16.56 2.36
C ASP A 165 2.21 -15.12 2.18
N VAL A 166 3.18 -14.21 2.01
CA VAL A 166 2.93 -12.78 1.82
C VAL A 166 2.13 -12.54 0.54
N VAL A 167 2.55 -13.10 -0.60
CA VAL A 167 1.84 -12.95 -1.88
C VAL A 167 0.38 -13.38 -1.76
N THR A 168 0.15 -14.52 -1.09
CA THR A 168 -1.19 -15.09 -0.93
C THR A 168 -2.05 -14.28 0.03
N ALA A 169 -1.53 -13.98 1.22
CA ALA A 169 -2.26 -13.26 2.26
C ALA A 169 -2.55 -11.81 1.85
N LEU A 170 -1.55 -11.12 1.28
CA LEU A 170 -1.72 -9.75 0.79
C LEU A 170 -2.71 -9.71 -0.38
N GLY A 171 -2.54 -10.59 -1.37
CA GLY A 171 -3.43 -10.62 -2.52
C GLY A 171 -4.89 -10.88 -2.13
N ARG A 172 -5.13 -11.79 -1.18
CA ARG A 172 -6.47 -12.04 -0.63
C ARG A 172 -7.03 -10.82 0.09
N ALA A 173 -6.26 -10.19 0.97
CA ALA A 173 -6.71 -9.01 1.71
C ALA A 173 -7.06 -7.85 0.76
N VAL A 174 -6.25 -7.61 -0.27
CA VAL A 174 -6.51 -6.57 -1.29
C VAL A 174 -7.75 -6.90 -2.12
N LYS A 175 -7.96 -8.19 -2.47
CA LYS A 175 -9.19 -8.62 -3.16
C LYS A 175 -10.44 -8.47 -2.28
N GLU A 176 -10.33 -8.80 -0.99
CA GLU A 176 -11.42 -8.65 0.00
C GLU A 176 -11.78 -7.17 0.25
N GLN A 177 -10.82 -6.25 0.10
CA GLN A 177 -11.08 -4.80 0.05
C GLN A 177 -11.80 -4.34 -1.22
N GLY A 178 -12.08 -5.26 -2.14
CA GLY A 178 -12.85 -4.99 -3.35
C GLY A 178 -12.00 -4.69 -4.58
N HIS A 179 -10.67 -4.80 -4.53
CA HIS A 179 -9.79 -4.60 -5.70
C HIS A 179 -9.77 -5.82 -6.64
N VAL A 180 -9.24 -5.65 -7.85
CA VAL A 180 -8.90 -6.79 -8.71
C VAL A 180 -7.48 -7.20 -8.38
N VAL A 181 -7.26 -8.49 -8.12
CA VAL A 181 -5.93 -9.02 -7.84
C VAL A 181 -5.67 -10.23 -8.70
N GLU A 182 -4.56 -10.19 -9.42
CA GLU A 182 -4.05 -11.30 -10.22
C GLU A 182 -2.58 -11.55 -9.88
N VAL A 183 -2.14 -12.80 -10.00
CA VAL A 183 -0.77 -13.21 -9.67
C VAL A 183 -0.12 -13.81 -10.92
N ILE A 184 1.11 -13.42 -11.23
CA ILE A 184 1.93 -14.02 -12.28
C ILE A 184 3.02 -14.85 -11.61
N LEU A 185 3.08 -16.14 -11.97
CA LEU A 185 4.08 -17.10 -11.51
C LEU A 185 4.72 -17.83 -12.70
N PRO A 186 5.96 -18.33 -12.55
CA PRO A 186 6.48 -19.34 -13.44
C PRO A 186 5.66 -20.60 -13.36
N ARG A 187 5.47 -21.27 -14.49
CA ARG A 187 4.98 -22.65 -14.50
C ARG A 187 6.14 -23.59 -14.17
N TYR A 188 6.25 -23.99 -12.91
CA TYR A 188 7.25 -24.98 -12.50
C TYR A 188 6.80 -26.41 -12.82
N ASP A 189 7.73 -27.30 -13.18
CA ASP A 189 7.44 -28.69 -13.55
C ASP A 189 6.76 -29.49 -12.43
N PHE A 190 7.11 -29.22 -11.16
CA PHE A 190 6.54 -29.93 -10.02
C PHE A 190 5.05 -29.61 -9.81
N PHE A 191 4.50 -28.57 -10.44
CA PHE A 191 3.05 -28.33 -10.45
C PHE A 191 2.28 -29.48 -11.10
N LEU A 192 2.88 -30.17 -12.07
CA LEU A 192 2.27 -31.32 -12.75
C LEU A 192 2.09 -32.53 -11.83
N GLN A 193 2.82 -32.58 -10.70
CA GLN A 193 2.70 -33.64 -9.71
C GLN A 193 1.44 -33.49 -8.87
N SER A 194 0.90 -32.27 -8.75
CA SER A 194 -0.38 -32.02 -8.10
C SER A 194 -1.51 -32.13 -9.14
N SER A 195 -2.22 -33.26 -9.15
CA SER A 195 -3.38 -33.47 -10.03
C SER A 195 -4.42 -32.36 -9.88
N SER A 196 -4.69 -31.93 -8.65
CA SER A 196 -5.65 -30.86 -8.36
C SER A 196 -5.30 -29.53 -9.02
N LEU A 197 -4.03 -29.14 -9.03
CA LEU A 197 -3.62 -27.89 -9.69
C LEU A 197 -3.56 -28.06 -11.21
N ARG A 198 -3.00 -29.18 -11.68
CA ARG A 198 -2.88 -29.50 -13.11
C ARG A 198 -4.23 -29.48 -13.81
N ASP A 199 -5.24 -30.09 -13.22
CA ASP A 199 -6.56 -30.22 -13.83
C ASP A 199 -7.36 -28.89 -13.81
N GLN A 200 -6.95 -27.94 -12.98
CA GLN A 200 -7.51 -26.58 -12.94
C GLN A 200 -6.84 -25.61 -13.91
N MET A 201 -5.62 -25.90 -14.36
CA MET A 201 -4.89 -25.04 -15.29
C MET A 201 -5.53 -25.08 -16.68
N ARG A 202 -5.93 -23.91 -17.17
CA ARG A 202 -6.51 -23.72 -18.50
C ARG A 202 -5.58 -22.90 -19.36
N TYR A 203 -5.46 -23.24 -20.63
CA TYR A 203 -4.75 -22.39 -21.58
C TYR A 203 -5.44 -21.03 -21.69
N GLU A 204 -4.65 -19.96 -21.68
CA GLU A 204 -5.15 -18.59 -21.81
C GLU A 204 -4.67 -17.95 -23.12
N THR A 205 -3.34 -17.94 -23.35
CA THR A 205 -2.73 -17.32 -24.54
C THR A 205 -1.29 -17.80 -24.72
N GLU A 206 -0.66 -17.38 -25.81
CA GLU A 206 0.76 -17.58 -26.08
C GLU A 206 1.33 -16.41 -26.90
N PHE A 207 2.61 -16.12 -26.72
CA PHE A 207 3.30 -15.06 -27.45
C PHE A 207 4.80 -15.34 -27.58
N ASP A 208 5.45 -14.72 -28.56
CA ASP A 208 6.89 -14.85 -28.78
C ASP A 208 7.66 -13.72 -28.08
N TRP A 209 8.64 -14.08 -27.25
CA TRP A 209 9.52 -13.12 -26.58
C TRP A 209 10.85 -13.76 -26.18
N GLY A 210 11.94 -12.99 -26.17
CA GLY A 210 13.25 -13.49 -25.74
C GLY A 210 13.77 -14.66 -26.59
N GLY A 211 13.36 -14.75 -27.86
CA GLY A 211 13.72 -15.84 -28.77
C GLY A 211 13.03 -17.18 -28.48
N THR A 212 11.95 -17.19 -27.69
CA THR A 212 11.16 -18.38 -27.42
C THR A 212 9.67 -18.07 -27.40
N ARG A 213 8.85 -19.10 -27.66
CA ARG A 213 7.40 -19.00 -27.48
C ARG A 213 7.08 -19.22 -26.01
N ILE A 214 6.25 -18.37 -25.45
CA ILE A 214 5.81 -18.40 -24.07
C ILE A 214 4.34 -18.80 -24.05
N PHE A 215 4.02 -19.86 -23.33
CA PHE A 215 2.66 -20.32 -23.10
C PHE A 215 2.17 -19.77 -21.76
N VAL A 216 0.93 -19.29 -21.73
CA VAL A 216 0.28 -18.78 -20.53
C VAL A 216 -0.93 -19.63 -20.22
N SER A 217 -0.98 -20.13 -19.00
CA SER A 217 -2.13 -20.87 -18.48
C SER A 217 -2.65 -20.21 -17.20
N THR A 218 -3.93 -20.38 -16.88
CA THR A 218 -4.55 -19.77 -15.71
C THR A 218 -5.22 -20.80 -14.81
N ALA A 219 -5.18 -20.55 -13.49
CA ALA A 219 -5.98 -21.29 -12.50
C ALA A 219 -6.40 -20.36 -11.35
N ILE A 220 -7.34 -20.82 -10.53
CA ILE A 220 -7.70 -20.15 -9.27
C ILE A 220 -6.99 -20.85 -8.12
N VAL A 221 -6.24 -20.09 -7.32
CA VAL A 221 -5.50 -20.59 -6.16
C VAL A 221 -5.77 -19.64 -5.00
N GLU A 222 -6.26 -20.14 -3.87
CA GLU A 222 -6.56 -19.30 -2.70
C GLU A 222 -7.48 -18.11 -3.03
N ASN A 223 -8.48 -18.34 -3.91
CA ASN A 223 -9.38 -17.31 -4.42
C ASN A 223 -8.68 -16.17 -5.20
N LEU A 224 -7.46 -16.39 -5.71
CA LEU A 224 -6.74 -15.47 -6.59
C LEU A 224 -6.62 -16.09 -7.98
N ARG A 225 -6.75 -15.28 -9.03
CA ARG A 225 -6.47 -15.75 -10.39
C ARG A 225 -4.98 -15.69 -10.62
N VAL A 226 -4.40 -16.82 -11.02
CA VAL A 226 -2.97 -16.99 -11.19
C VAL A 226 -2.67 -17.32 -12.64
N PHE A 227 -1.75 -16.58 -13.24
CA PHE A 227 -1.19 -16.82 -14.56
C PHE A 227 0.15 -17.53 -14.40
N PHE A 228 0.27 -18.68 -15.06
CA PHE A 228 1.48 -19.49 -15.11
C PHE A 228 2.16 -19.30 -16.45
N ILE A 229 3.38 -18.77 -16.42
CA ILE A 229 4.20 -18.49 -17.58
C ILE A 229 5.16 -19.66 -17.86
N GLU A 230 5.07 -20.24 -19.05
CA GLU A 230 5.88 -21.37 -19.50
C GLU A 230 6.64 -21.04 -20.80
N PRO A 231 7.90 -20.60 -20.71
CA PRO A 231 8.78 -20.45 -21.87
C PRO A 231 9.18 -21.82 -22.45
N ARG A 232 9.02 -22.02 -23.76
CA ARG A 232 9.33 -23.29 -24.44
C ARG A 232 10.81 -23.68 -24.46
N ASN A 233 11.70 -22.74 -24.15
CA ASN A 233 13.13 -23.01 -24.00
C ASN A 233 13.49 -23.71 -22.68
N GLY A 234 12.51 -24.06 -21.85
CA GLY A 234 12.71 -24.82 -20.61
C GLY A 234 13.32 -24.01 -19.47
N PHE A 235 13.24 -22.67 -19.54
CA PHE A 235 13.85 -21.79 -18.55
C PHE A 235 13.39 -22.03 -17.10
N PHE A 236 12.13 -22.45 -16.92
CA PHE A 236 11.53 -22.79 -15.62
C PHE A 236 11.35 -24.30 -15.39
N ALA A 237 11.97 -25.14 -16.23
CA ALA A 237 11.97 -26.59 -16.07
C ALA A 237 12.95 -27.02 -14.96
N THR A 238 12.72 -26.50 -13.75
CA THR A 238 13.54 -26.77 -12.57
C THR A 238 12.72 -27.57 -11.55
N PRO A 239 13.35 -28.53 -10.84
CA PRO A 239 12.67 -29.33 -9.82
C PRO A 239 12.35 -28.53 -8.55
N THR A 240 12.92 -27.34 -8.40
CA THR A 240 12.77 -26.46 -7.24
C THR A 240 12.56 -25.01 -7.68
N VAL A 241 11.90 -24.20 -6.84
CA VAL A 241 11.66 -22.76 -7.07
C VAL A 241 12.99 -21.99 -7.17
N TYR A 242 13.88 -22.21 -6.21
CA TYR A 242 15.26 -21.76 -6.26
C TYR A 242 16.14 -22.94 -6.62
N GLY A 243 16.90 -22.85 -7.72
CA GLY A 243 17.76 -23.93 -8.15
C GLY A 243 18.91 -24.19 -7.17
N SER A 244 19.14 -25.46 -6.77
CA SER A 244 20.48 -26.09 -6.76
C SER A 244 20.46 -27.48 -6.12
N SER A 245 21.01 -28.45 -6.85
CA SER A 245 21.98 -29.39 -6.28
C SER A 245 22.99 -29.74 -7.37
N SER A 246 24.24 -29.26 -7.21
CA SER A 246 25.44 -29.58 -8.01
C SER A 246 25.34 -29.49 -9.56
N GLN A 247 26.08 -28.52 -10.13
CA GLN A 247 26.64 -28.51 -11.51
C GLN A 247 26.08 -29.56 -12.49
N ARG A 248 24.91 -29.29 -13.09
CA ARG A 248 24.68 -29.75 -14.47
C ARG A 248 24.84 -28.56 -15.39
N ARG A 249 26.05 -28.45 -15.96
CA ARG A 249 26.32 -27.66 -17.15
C ARG A 249 25.30 -28.08 -18.22
N LEU A 250 24.28 -27.28 -18.45
CA LEU A 250 23.75 -27.14 -19.80
C LEU A 250 24.93 -26.68 -20.67
N PRO A 251 25.12 -27.23 -21.89
CA PRO A 251 26.24 -26.84 -22.73
C PRO A 251 26.21 -25.33 -22.92
N ALA A 252 27.26 -24.67 -22.44
CA ALA A 252 27.40 -23.23 -22.52
C ALA A 252 27.30 -22.81 -23.99
N ALA A 253 26.29 -22.02 -24.33
CA ALA A 253 26.43 -21.08 -25.43
C ALA A 253 27.69 -20.26 -25.12
N ARG A 254 28.68 -20.33 -26.02
CA ARG A 254 29.98 -19.67 -25.84
C ARG A 254 29.76 -18.18 -25.61
N GLY A 255 30.22 -17.69 -24.47
CA GLY A 255 30.20 -16.28 -24.11
C GLY A 255 29.46 -16.05 -22.81
N ASP A 256 30.14 -16.32 -21.69
CA ASP A 256 30.35 -15.37 -20.59
C ASP A 256 30.73 -16.17 -19.33
N ARG A 257 32.05 -16.26 -19.09
CA ARG A 257 32.62 -16.83 -17.88
C ARG A 257 32.85 -15.65 -16.94
N ASN A 258 31.84 -15.31 -16.13
CA ASN A 258 31.97 -14.70 -14.78
C ASN A 258 30.63 -14.08 -14.31
N ASN A 259 29.61 -14.88 -13.98
CA ASN A 259 28.53 -14.44 -13.06
C ASN A 259 27.57 -15.58 -12.62
N PRO A 260 27.47 -15.95 -11.33
CA PRO A 260 26.27 -16.58 -10.75
C PRO A 260 25.67 -15.63 -9.68
N PRO A 261 24.36 -15.25 -9.67
CA PRO A 261 23.13 -16.05 -9.82
C PRO A 261 22.11 -15.39 -10.78
N ALA A 262 22.60 -14.57 -11.71
CA ALA A 262 21.84 -13.52 -12.39
C ALA A 262 20.84 -13.97 -13.47
N ARG A 263 20.68 -15.27 -13.76
CA ARG A 263 19.88 -15.69 -14.92
C ARG A 263 18.38 -15.67 -14.68
N ALA A 264 17.87 -16.31 -13.61
CA ALA A 264 16.46 -16.21 -13.26
C ALA A 264 16.08 -14.74 -13.01
N ALA A 265 16.83 -14.05 -12.13
CA ALA A 265 16.61 -12.64 -11.81
C ALA A 265 16.72 -11.69 -13.03
N GLY A 266 17.67 -11.92 -13.94
CA GLY A 266 17.86 -11.10 -15.14
C GLY A 266 16.81 -11.33 -16.24
N GLY A 267 16.23 -12.53 -16.31
CA GLY A 267 15.08 -12.81 -17.19
C GLY A 267 13.79 -12.16 -16.67
N TRP A 268 13.61 -12.13 -15.35
CA TRP A 268 12.48 -11.49 -14.67
C TRP A 268 12.42 -9.98 -14.89
N ALA A 269 13.55 -9.27 -14.74
CA ALA A 269 13.62 -7.81 -14.94
C ALA A 269 13.20 -7.37 -16.37
N ALA A 270 13.33 -8.26 -17.35
CA ALA A 270 12.96 -7.99 -18.74
C ALA A 270 11.48 -8.34 -19.06
N LEU A 271 10.85 -9.20 -18.26
CA LEU A 271 9.40 -9.48 -18.27
C LEU A 271 8.60 -8.41 -17.50
N ASP A 272 9.15 -7.89 -16.39
CA ASP A 272 8.58 -6.78 -15.61
C ASP A 272 8.27 -5.55 -16.48
N GLY A 273 9.14 -5.27 -17.47
CA GLY A 273 8.99 -4.14 -18.37
C GLY A 273 7.80 -4.21 -19.34
N ARG A 274 7.14 -5.37 -19.51
CA ARG A 274 5.98 -5.51 -20.42
C ARG A 274 4.76 -6.26 -19.88
N ALA A 275 4.81 -6.89 -18.70
CA ALA A 275 3.57 -7.07 -17.94
C ALA A 275 2.88 -5.70 -17.74
N ALA A 276 3.69 -4.64 -17.60
CA ALA A 276 3.25 -3.25 -17.61
C ALA A 276 2.75 -2.70 -18.97
N VAL A 277 3.00 -3.39 -20.10
CA VAL A 277 2.66 -2.93 -21.47
C VAL A 277 1.53 -3.76 -22.09
N ALA A 278 1.23 -4.95 -21.57
CA ALA A 278 0.10 -5.77 -22.02
C ALA A 278 -1.24 -5.38 -21.36
N SER A 279 -1.24 -4.48 -20.36
CA SER A 279 -2.44 -3.84 -19.83
C SER A 279 -2.77 -2.59 -20.68
N PRO A 280 -4.03 -2.33 -21.07
CA PRO A 280 -4.37 -1.22 -21.97
C PRO A 280 -4.12 0.17 -21.37
N ALA A 281 -3.94 0.27 -20.05
CA ALA A 281 -3.78 1.53 -19.34
C ALA A 281 -2.30 1.77 -18.99
N GLY A 282 -1.58 2.45 -19.89
CA GLY A 282 -0.19 2.85 -19.66
C GLY A 282 -0.07 3.90 -18.56
N CYS A 283 0.65 3.57 -17.48
CA CYS A 283 1.35 4.55 -16.64
C CYS A 283 2.40 3.84 -15.76
N CYS A 284 3.65 4.26 -15.87
CA CYS A 284 4.80 3.67 -15.18
C CYS A 284 5.08 4.36 -13.84
N CYS A 285 5.31 3.59 -12.77
CA CYS A 285 6.05 4.04 -11.59
C CYS A 285 7.44 3.39 -11.59
N PRO A 286 8.56 4.14 -11.64
CA PRO A 286 9.89 3.58 -11.56
C PRO A 286 10.33 3.49 -10.09
N HIS A 287 10.68 2.28 -9.62
CA HIS A 287 11.77 1.97 -8.68
C HIS A 287 11.50 0.63 -7.97
N ALA A 288 12.01 -0.47 -8.54
CA ALA A 288 12.19 -1.73 -7.81
C ALA A 288 13.33 -2.57 -8.43
N ALA A 289 14.48 -1.95 -8.69
CA ALA A 289 15.68 -2.71 -9.04
C ALA A 289 16.23 -3.39 -7.78
N GLY A 290 15.75 -4.60 -7.48
CA GLY A 290 16.27 -5.42 -6.38
C GLY A 290 15.26 -6.34 -5.69
N ALA A 291 13.97 -6.29 -6.02
CA ALA A 291 12.96 -7.12 -5.37
C ALA A 291 12.71 -8.42 -6.16
N PHE A 292 12.66 -9.56 -5.47
CA PHE A 292 12.24 -10.87 -6.02
C PHE A 292 10.71 -10.97 -6.25
N SER A 293 10.01 -9.86 -6.06
CA SER A 293 8.57 -9.69 -6.29
C SER A 293 8.32 -8.23 -6.66
N ALA A 294 7.46 -7.99 -7.64
CA ALA A 294 7.00 -6.66 -8.02
C ALA A 294 5.48 -6.58 -7.93
N ASP A 295 4.97 -5.50 -7.34
CA ASP A 295 3.54 -5.20 -7.30
C ASP A 295 3.29 -4.03 -8.25
N ILE A 296 2.41 -4.24 -9.23
CA ILE A 296 2.02 -3.19 -10.16
C ILE A 296 0.56 -2.86 -9.95
N CYS A 297 0.28 -1.60 -9.62
CA CYS A 297 -1.06 -1.07 -9.40
C CYS A 297 -1.47 -0.20 -10.58
N PHE A 298 -2.60 -0.51 -11.20
CA PHE A 298 -3.21 0.30 -12.24
C PHE A 298 -4.56 0.85 -11.77
N PRO A 299 -4.87 2.13 -12.03
CA PRO A 299 -6.25 2.59 -12.00
C PRO A 299 -7.02 1.86 -13.10
N LYS A 300 -8.24 1.39 -12.77
CA LYS A 300 -9.11 0.77 -13.77
C LYS A 300 -9.85 1.85 -14.54
N ASP A 301 -9.78 1.79 -15.88
CA ASP A 301 -10.60 2.60 -16.80
C ASP A 301 -12.11 2.29 -16.65
#